data_AF-A0A2G2L4L5-F1
#
_entry.id   AF-A0A2G2L4L5-F1
#
_cell.length_a   1.000
_cell.length_b   1.000
_cell.length_c   1.000
_cell.angle_alpha   90.00
_cell.angle_beta   90.00
_cell.angle_gamma   90.00
#
_symmetry.space_group_name_H-M   'P 1'
#
loop_
_entity.id
_entity.type
_entity.pdbx_description
1 polymer ?
#
loop_
_entity_poly.entity_id
_entity_poly.type
_entity_poly.pdbx_seq_one_letter_code
_entity_poly.pdbx_strand_id
1 'polypeptide(L)' 'MAQVTIYLEDDVVDKMKIAAKESSLSQSKWVSNLIRNRVSSQWPDSVKDLAGSWADMPDAEVLRKGFGEDAPRESF' A
#
# COMPACT_ATOMS: atom_id res chain seq x y z
N MET A 1 -10.53 19.15 17.59
CA MET A 1 -9.71 18.76 16.42
C MET A 1 -8.61 19.79 16.27
N ALA A 2 -7.39 19.38 15.93
CA ALA A 2 -6.30 20.30 15.64
C ALA A 2 -6.42 20.82 14.20
N GLN A 3 -6.09 22.10 13.98
CA GLN A 3 -6.01 22.71 12.66
C GLN A 3 -4.54 22.86 12.27
N VAL A 4 -4.22 22.52 11.02
CA VAL A 4 -2.88 22.67 10.45
C VAL A 4 -2.99 23.53 9.20
N THR A 5 -2.13 24.54 9.08
CA THR A 5 -1.95 25.31 7.84
C THR A 5 -0.62 24.90 7.24
N ILE A 6 -0.63 24.49 5.97
CA ILE A 6 0.55 24.07 5.22
C ILE A 6 0.65 24.88 3.93
N TYR A 7 1.88 25.19 3.52
CA TYR A 7 2.16 25.73 2.20
C TYR A 7 2.34 24.56 1.23
N LEU A 8 1.73 24.66 0.05
CA LEU A 8 1.81 23.70 -1.03
C LEU A 8 2.00 24.48 -2.34
N GLU A 9 2.77 23.94 -3.28
CA GLU A 9 2.83 24.49 -4.62
C GLU A 9 1.46 24.41 -5.31
N ASP A 10 1.16 25.36 -6.20
CA ASP A 10 -0.14 25.45 -6.87
C ASP A 10 -0.48 24.16 -7.64
N ASP A 11 0.50 23.53 -8.28
CA ASP A 11 0.30 22.27 -9.00
C ASP A 11 -0.05 21.10 -8.06
N VAL A 12 0.50 21.10 -6.84
CA VAL A 12 0.18 20.11 -5.81
C VAL A 12 -1.23 20.32 -5.28
N VAL A 13 -1.64 21.57 -5.08
CA VAL A 13 -3.02 21.92 -4.67
C VAL A 13 -4.02 21.42 -5.70
N ASP A 14 -3.75 21.59 -6.99
CA ASP A 14 -4.66 21.15 -8.04
C ASP A 14 -4.74 19.62 -8.14
N LYS A 15 -3.61 18.90 -8.03
CA LYS A 15 -3.60 17.44 -7.92
C LYS A 15 -4.41 16.95 -6.72
N MET A 16 -4.26 17.61 -5.57
CA MET A 16 -5.03 17.29 -4.35
C MET A 16 -6.54 17.47 -4.59
N LYS A 17 -6.97 18.57 -5.22
CA LYS A 17 -8.39 18.83 -5.50
C LYS A 17 -8.98 17.75 -6.41
N ILE A 18 -8.25 17.36 -7.46
CA ILE A 18 -8.67 16.32 -8.41
C ILE A 18 -8.79 14.98 -7.67
N ALA A 19 -7.75 14.55 -6.96
CA ALA A 19 -7.76 13.27 -6.26
C ALA A 19 -8.84 13.18 -5.16
N ALA A 20 -9.09 14.27 -4.44
CA ALA A 20 -10.17 14.35 -3.46
C ALA A 20 -11.55 14.18 -4.14
N LYS A 21 -11.75 14.83 -5.28
CA LYS A 21 -12.99 14.73 -6.08
C LYS A 21 -13.21 13.31 -6.63
N GLU A 22 -12.19 12.69 -7.21
CA GLU A 22 -12.24 11.32 -7.71
C GLU A 22 -12.56 10.32 -6.60
N SER A 23 -12.04 10.57 -5.39
CA SER A 23 -12.32 9.76 -4.20
C SER A 23 -13.68 10.08 -3.54
N SER A 24 -14.44 11.06 -4.05
CA SER A 24 -15.66 11.59 -3.41
C SER A 24 -15.46 12.01 -1.94
N LEU A 25 -14.29 12.58 -1.62
CA LEU A 25 -13.93 13.05 -0.28
C LEU A 25 -13.72 14.57 -0.27
N SER A 26 -13.88 15.20 0.91
CA SER A 26 -13.37 16.55 1.11
C SER A 26 -11.84 16.56 1.09
N GLN A 27 -11.23 17.69 0.73
CA GLN A 27 -9.77 17.84 0.73
C GLN A 27 -9.16 17.52 2.11
N SER A 28 -9.76 18.02 3.19
CA SER A 28 -9.28 17.75 4.55
C SER A 28 -9.33 16.27 4.93
N LYS A 29 -10.40 15.55 4.54
CA LYS A 29 -10.54 14.11 4.78
C LYS A 29 -9.58 13.31 3.90
N TRP A 30 -9.40 13.71 2.66
CA TRP A 30 -8.42 13.11 1.75
C TRP A 30 -7.00 13.23 2.28
N VAL A 31 -6.56 14.43 2.71
CA VAL A 31 -5.22 14.63 3.33
C VAL A 31 -5.08 13.84 4.62
N SER A 32 -6.10 13.83 5.48
CA SER A 32 -6.07 13.06 6.73
C SER A 32 -5.91 11.55 6.47
N ASN A 33 -6.60 11.02 5.45
CA ASN A 33 -6.47 9.62 5.03
C ASN A 33 -5.08 9.36 4.43
N LEU A 34 -4.55 10.27 3.62
CA LEU A 34 -3.21 10.15 3.06
C LEU A 34 -2.14 10.04 4.17
N ILE A 35 -2.22 10.89 5.20
CA ILE A 35 -1.32 10.83 6.35
C ILE A 35 -1.47 9.48 7.08
N ARG A 36 -2.70 9.05 7.39
CA ARG A 36 -2.96 7.76 8.06
C ARG A 36 -2.40 6.58 7.28
N ASN A 37 -2.60 6.56 5.96
CA ASN A 37 -2.09 5.50 5.10
C ASN A 37 -0.56 5.52 5.04
N ARG A 38 0.06 6.70 5.00
CA ARG A 38 1.51 6.84 4.89
C ARG A 38 2.25 6.40 6.16
N VAL A 39 1.64 6.58 7.33
CA VAL A 39 2.19 6.17 8.63
C VAL A 39 1.73 4.77 9.06
N SER A 40 0.82 4.15 8.30
CA SER A 40 0.37 2.78 8.58
C SER A 40 1.55 1.83 8.47
N SER A 41 1.78 1.04 9.52
CA SER A 41 2.72 -0.09 9.51
C SER A 41 2.06 -1.38 9.00
N GLN A 42 0.77 -1.32 8.65
CA GLN A 42 -0.01 -2.46 8.19
C GLN A 42 -0.32 -2.35 6.70
N TRP A 43 -0.36 -3.50 6.04
CA TRP A 43 -0.84 -3.62 4.67
C TRP A 43 -2.29 -3.13 4.56
N PRO A 44 -2.69 -2.51 3.42
CA PRO A 44 -4.09 -2.22 3.14
C PRO A 44 -4.93 -3.51 3.16
N ASP A 45 -6.20 -3.41 3.56
CA ASP A 45 -7.12 -4.56 3.57
C ASP A 45 -7.23 -5.19 2.18
N SER A 46 -7.27 -4.36 1.12
CA SER A 46 -7.25 -4.85 -0.27
C SER A 46 -6.05 -5.72 -0.62
N VAL A 47 -4.91 -5.56 0.05
CA VAL A 47 -3.73 -6.41 -0.14
C VAL A 47 -3.83 -7.66 0.72
N LYS A 48 -4.33 -7.55 1.95
CA LYS A 48 -4.58 -8.69 2.84
C LYS A 48 -5.60 -9.65 2.24
N ASP A 49 -6.65 -9.13 1.60
CA ASP A 49 -7.73 -9.91 1.00
C ASP A 49 -7.27 -10.71 -0.23
N LEU A 50 -6.13 -10.36 -0.84
CA LEU A 50 -5.52 -11.13 -1.92
C LEU A 50 -4.76 -12.37 -1.41
N ALA A 51 -4.46 -12.46 -0.11
CA ALA A 51 -3.80 -13.63 0.44
C ALA A 51 -4.74 -14.85 0.34
N GLY A 52 -4.39 -15.81 -0.52
CA GLY A 52 -5.21 -16.99 -0.78
C GLY A 52 -6.32 -16.78 -1.80
N SER A 53 -6.36 -15.65 -2.53
CA SER A 53 -7.37 -15.41 -3.57
C SER A 53 -7.14 -16.22 -4.86
N TRP A 54 -5.95 -16.80 -5.04
CA TRP A 54 -5.68 -17.69 -6.17
C TRP A 54 -6.19 -19.11 -5.88
N ALA A 55 -7.22 -19.50 -6.63
CA ALA A 55 -7.87 -20.80 -6.47
C ALA A 55 -7.01 -21.99 -6.93
N ASP A 56 -6.06 -21.75 -7.83
CA ASP A 56 -5.22 -22.73 -8.50
C ASP A 56 -3.72 -22.57 -8.18
N MET A 57 -3.40 -21.90 -7.06
CA MET A 57 -2.03 -21.74 -6.58
C MET A 57 -1.39 -23.13 -6.34
N PRO A 58 -0.30 -23.49 -7.04
CA PRO A 58 0.37 -24.76 -6.82
C PRO A 58 1.03 -24.81 -5.44
N ASP A 59 1.10 -26.01 -4.85
CA ASP A 59 1.80 -26.20 -3.59
C ASP A 59 3.28 -25.86 -3.71
N ALA A 60 3.89 -25.48 -2.59
CA ALA A 60 5.29 -25.09 -2.53
C ALA A 60 6.23 -26.18 -3.09
N GLU A 61 5.91 -27.46 -2.90
CA GLU A 61 6.67 -28.58 -3.44
C GLU A 61 6.59 -28.67 -4.98
N VAL A 62 5.43 -28.33 -5.55
CA VAL A 62 5.25 -28.28 -7.01
C VAL A 62 6.06 -27.11 -7.59
N LEU A 63 6.03 -25.96 -6.91
CA LEU A 63 6.79 -24.77 -7.32
C LEU A 63 8.30 -24.99 -7.22
N ARG A 64 8.78 -25.69 -6.19
CA ARG A 64 10.21 -25.99 -6.00
C ARG A 64 10.72 -27.13 -6.88
N LYS A 65 9.83 -27.86 -7.56
CA LYS A 65 10.24 -28.97 -8.41
C LYS A 65 11.17 -28.49 -9.52
N GLY A 66 12.40 -29.01 -9.53
CA GLY A 66 13.43 -28.66 -10.53
C GLY A 66 14.31 -27.47 -10.14
N PHE A 67 14.04 -26.82 -9.01
CA PHE A 67 15.01 -25.93 -8.38
C PHE A 67 16.08 -26.75 -7.64
N GLY A 68 17.31 -26.26 -7.62
CA GLY A 68 18.40 -26.87 -6.85
C GLY A 68 18.21 -26.68 -5.35
N GLU A 69 19.12 -27.25 -4.55
CA GLU A 69 19.11 -27.02 -3.10
C GLU A 69 19.49 -25.57 -2.78
N ASP A 70 18.85 -25.00 -1.75
CA ASP A 70 19.21 -23.68 -1.23
C ASP A 70 20.68 -23.70 -0.77
N ALA A 71 21.44 -22.69 -1.21
CA ALA A 71 22.79 -22.52 -0.72
C ALA A 71 22.78 -22.30 0.80
N PRO A 72 23.75 -22.86 1.54
CA PRO A 72 23.84 -22.62 2.97
C PRO A 72 23.99 -21.11 3.24
N ARG A 73 23.37 -20.63 4.32
CA ARG A 73 23.57 -19.26 4.79
C ARG A 73 25.06 -19.04 5.07
N GLU A 74 25.57 -17.87 4.70
CA GLU A 74 26.96 -17.47 4.99
C GLU A 74 27.29 -17.64 6.48
N SER A 75 28.50 -18.14 6.74
CA SER A 75 29.04 -18.27 8.10
C SER A 75 29.41 -16.89 8.65
N PHE A 76 29.12 -16.65 9.93
CA PHE A 76 29.58 -15.45 10.65
C PHE A 76 31.08 -15.51 10.97
#